data_AF-A0A3M1J7P6-F1
#
_entry.id   AF-A0A3M1J7P6-F1
#
_cell.length_a   1.000
_cell.length_b   1.000
_cell.length_c   1.000
_cell.angle_alpha   90.00
_cell.angle_beta   90.00
_cell.angle_gamma   90.00
#
_symmetry.space_group_name_H-M   'P 1'
#
loop_
_entity.id
_entity.type
_entity.pdbx_description
1 polymer ?
#
loop_
_entity_poly.entity_id
_entity_poly.type
_entity_poly.pdbx_seq_one_letter_code
_entity_poly.pdbx_strand_id
1 'polypeptide(L)'
;MTDQKKTKAQLLGEVTALRQKVAQLEEKTKLQQQSTRNFRRLFESEREQRQEIERLQQAGIVLHSSLNFETVLDYILEQVAQFITYDAACLMLVHEGNVRVVRWYGYARRGTAPGFALKTFNISDVPELQAMDTNGEPWLVPDASTYNPWIHGHGTRWVKSHLSAPIRIKGTLTGIIQLDSATPNFFNQKHANMLSRFIYQAAIAVG
;
A
#
# COMPACT_ATOMS: atom_id res chain seq x y z
N MET A 1 61.32 2.11 63.57
CA MET A 1 60.12 2.71 62.94
C MET A 1 60.14 4.19 63.28
N THR A 2 60.71 5.00 62.38
CA THR A 2 61.04 6.41 62.64
C THR A 2 59.83 7.27 62.34
N ASP A 3 59.23 7.84 63.39
CA ASP A 3 58.09 8.77 63.32
C ASP A 3 58.61 10.15 62.85
N GLN A 4 58.47 10.44 61.56
CA GLN A 4 58.73 11.76 60.99
C GLN A 4 57.59 12.72 61.37
N LYS A 5 57.73 13.42 62.51
CA LYS A 5 56.89 14.59 62.80
C LYS A 5 57.26 15.73 61.84
N LYS A 6 56.46 15.89 60.79
CA LYS A 6 56.55 17.01 59.83
C LYS A 6 56.48 18.35 60.57
N THR A 7 57.31 19.30 60.18
CA THR A 7 57.27 20.68 60.73
C THR A 7 56.01 21.41 60.25
N LYS A 8 55.51 22.36 61.05
CA LYS A 8 54.30 23.17 60.74
C LYS A 8 54.32 23.80 59.35
N ALA A 9 55.50 24.21 58.86
CA ALA A 9 55.69 24.77 57.52
C ALA A 9 55.48 23.74 56.40
N GLN A 10 55.93 22.48 56.58
CA GLN A 10 55.71 21.40 55.62
C GLN A 10 54.23 21.03 55.50
N LEU A 11 53.52 20.95 56.64
CA LEU A 11 52.07 20.68 56.66
C LEU A 11 51.27 21.80 55.96
N LEU A 12 51.67 23.07 56.14
CA LEU A 12 51.02 24.21 55.50
C LEU A 12 51.21 24.19 53.97
N GLY A 13 52.41 23.80 53.50
CA GLY A 13 52.70 23.62 52.07
C GLY A 13 51.86 22.50 51.43
N GLU A 14 51.74 21.36 52.10
CA GLU A 14 50.94 20.21 51.63
C GLU A 14 49.44 20.54 51.56
N VAL A 15 48.88 21.22 52.57
CA VAL A 15 47.48 21.66 52.56
C VAL A 15 47.20 22.64 51.43
N THR A 16 48.14 23.54 51.14
CA THR A 16 48.00 24.53 50.06
C THR A 16 48.02 23.84 48.68
N ALA A 17 48.92 22.88 48.48
CA ALA A 17 48.99 22.08 47.26
C ALA A 17 47.75 21.19 47.06
N LEU A 18 47.24 20.59 48.13
CA LEU A 18 45.99 19.80 48.09
C LEU A 18 44.79 20.67 47.71
N ARG A 19 44.66 21.89 48.27
CA ARG A 19 43.58 22.82 47.91
C ARG A 19 43.62 23.21 46.43
N GLN A 20 44.81 23.49 45.88
CA GLN A 20 44.95 23.76 44.45
C GLN A 20 44.54 22.57 43.59
N LYS A 21 44.92 21.35 43.99
CA LYS A 21 44.59 20.12 43.25
C LYS A 21 43.10 19.80 43.29
N VAL A 22 42.42 20.06 44.41
CA VAL A 22 40.97 19.94 44.53
C VAL A 22 40.26 20.94 43.60
N ALA A 23 40.69 22.21 43.58
CA ALA A 23 40.11 23.22 42.69
C ALA A 23 40.25 22.85 41.21
N GLN A 24 41.41 22.33 40.79
CA GLN A 24 41.61 21.84 39.42
C GLN A 24 40.75 20.62 39.06
N LEU A 25 40.54 19.70 40.01
CA LEU A 25 39.68 18.54 39.80
C LEU A 25 38.21 18.96 39.68
N GLU A 26 37.74 19.91 40.48
CA GLU A 26 36.37 20.44 40.40
C GLU A 26 36.10 21.10 39.05
N GLU A 27 37.07 21.89 38.54
CA GLU A 27 36.99 22.51 37.21
C GLU A 27 36.94 21.46 36.09
N LYS A 28 37.83 20.46 36.13
CA LYS A 28 37.84 19.35 35.17
C LYS A 28 36.53 18.56 35.20
N THR A 29 35.96 18.33 36.38
CA THR A 29 34.70 17.60 36.53
C THR A 29 33.52 18.40 35.97
N LYS A 30 33.50 19.73 36.18
CA LYS A 30 32.50 20.62 35.56
C LYS A 30 32.58 20.57 34.04
N LEU A 31 33.78 20.69 33.48
CA LEU A 31 33.99 20.63 32.03
C LEU A 31 33.55 19.27 31.45
N GLN A 32 33.87 18.17 32.14
CA GLN A 32 33.44 16.83 31.75
C GLN A 32 31.91 16.71 31.76
N GLN A 33 31.25 17.17 32.82
CA GLN A 33 29.78 17.15 32.93
C GLN A 33 29.11 18.01 31.86
N GLN A 34 29.69 19.17 31.55
CA GLN A 34 29.19 20.06 30.51
C GLN A 34 29.35 19.44 29.12
N SER A 35 30.50 18.81 28.84
CA SER A 35 30.75 18.07 27.61
C SER A 35 29.77 16.88 27.45
N THR A 36 29.55 16.10 28.50
CA THR A 36 28.58 14.99 28.49
C THR A 36 27.15 15.47 28.26
N ARG A 37 26.74 16.61 28.85
CA ARG A 37 25.42 17.20 28.60
C ARG A 37 25.27 17.69 27.16
N ASN A 38 26.29 18.37 26.62
CA ASN A 38 26.26 18.85 25.24
C ASN A 38 26.21 17.69 24.25
N PHE A 39 27.01 16.64 24.48
CA PHE A 39 27.00 15.43 23.66
C PHE A 39 25.63 14.73 23.71
N ARG A 40 25.03 14.59 24.90
CA ARG A 40 23.70 13.99 25.04
C ARG A 40 22.62 14.77 24.28
N ARG A 41 22.60 16.10 24.40
CA ARG A 41 21.66 16.96 23.67
C ARG A 41 21.84 16.88 22.16
N LEU A 42 23.09 16.89 21.68
CA LEU A 42 23.39 16.80 20.26
C LEU A 42 22.95 15.44 19.69
N PHE A 43 23.22 14.37 20.42
CA PHE A 43 22.83 13.02 20.04
C PHE A 43 21.31 12.81 20.05
N GLU A 44 20.60 13.36 21.04
CA GLU A 44 19.13 13.35 21.09
C GLU A 44 18.54 14.13 19.91
N SER A 45 19.04 15.33 19.62
CA SER A 45 18.60 16.14 18.47
C SER A 45 18.86 15.45 17.12
N GLU A 46 20.04 14.85 16.93
CA GLU A 46 20.35 14.11 15.69
C GLU A 46 19.42 12.90 15.53
N ARG A 47 19.14 12.19 16.63
CA ARG A 47 18.22 11.05 16.63
C ARG A 47 16.80 11.47 16.29
N GLU A 48 16.31 12.58 16.85
CA GLU A 48 14.99 13.14 16.54
C GLU A 48 14.89 13.53 15.07
N GLN A 49 15.90 14.22 14.53
CA GLN A 49 15.95 14.60 13.11
C GLN A 49 15.98 13.38 12.18
N ARG A 50 16.76 12.33 12.52
CA ARG A 50 16.77 11.08 11.75
C ARG A 50 15.39 10.42 11.76
N GLN A 51 14.74 10.33 12.92
CA GLN A 51 13.40 9.75 13.02
C GLN A 51 12.34 10.54 12.25
N GLU A 52 12.49 11.86 12.14
CA GLU A 52 11.62 12.69 11.32
C GLU A 52 11.83 12.44 9.82
N ILE A 53 13.09 12.42 9.36
CA ILE A 53 13.44 12.13 7.96
C ILE A 53 12.97 10.72 7.56
N GLU A 54 13.15 9.71 8.41
CA GLU A 54 12.69 8.34 8.16
C GLU A 54 11.17 8.27 7.99
N ARG A 55 10.42 8.97 8.85
CA ARG A 55 8.94 9.05 8.74
C ARG A 55 8.51 9.74 7.46
N LEU A 56 9.18 10.84 7.07
CA LEU A 56 8.90 11.54 5.82
C LEU A 56 9.23 10.69 4.60
N GLN A 57 10.33 9.95 4.62
CA GLN A 57 10.70 9.02 3.55
C GLN A 57 9.68 7.89 3.41
N GLN A 58 9.26 7.29 4.52
CA GLN A 58 8.21 6.26 4.53
C GLN A 58 6.89 6.79 3.97
N ALA A 59 6.46 7.99 4.39
CA ALA A 59 5.27 8.64 3.84
C ALA A 59 5.42 8.87 2.32
N GLY A 60 6.59 9.34 1.86
CA GLY A 60 6.88 9.54 0.44
C GLY A 60 6.82 8.24 -0.39
N ILE A 61 7.37 7.14 0.13
CA ILE A 61 7.32 5.81 -0.52
C ILE A 61 5.87 5.32 -0.63
N VAL A 62 5.08 5.46 0.43
CA VAL A 62 3.67 5.05 0.42
C VAL A 62 2.86 5.90 -0.57
N LEU A 63 3.08 7.21 -0.60
CA LEU A 63 2.39 8.11 -1.54
C LEU A 63 2.79 7.82 -2.99
N HIS A 64 4.08 7.71 -3.30
CA HIS A 64 4.54 7.45 -4.66
C HIS A 64 4.11 6.06 -5.15
N SER A 65 4.17 5.04 -4.30
CA SER A 65 3.68 3.71 -4.66
C SER A 65 2.17 3.70 -4.90
N SER A 66 1.39 4.47 -4.13
CA SER A 66 -0.05 4.65 -4.33
C SER A 66 -0.37 5.41 -5.64
N LEU A 67 0.34 6.49 -5.95
CA LEU A 67 0.17 7.21 -7.24
C LEU A 67 0.52 6.33 -8.44
N ASN A 68 1.59 5.55 -8.34
CA ASN A 68 1.96 4.59 -9.38
C ASN A 68 0.88 3.51 -9.53
N PHE A 69 0.34 3.01 -8.42
CA PHE A 69 -0.69 2.00 -8.43
C PHE A 69 -1.96 2.48 -9.15
N GLU A 70 -2.46 3.67 -8.82
CA GLU A 70 -3.62 4.26 -9.49
C GLU A 70 -3.38 4.46 -11.01
N THR A 71 -2.18 4.91 -11.38
CA THR A 71 -1.79 5.08 -12.79
C THR A 71 -1.74 3.75 -13.54
N VAL A 72 -1.26 2.68 -12.89
CA VAL A 72 -1.26 1.33 -13.47
C VAL A 72 -2.68 0.83 -13.70
N LEU A 73 -3.61 1.09 -12.76
CA LEU A 73 -5.01 0.69 -12.92
C LEU A 73 -5.69 1.38 -14.11
N ASP A 74 -5.43 2.67 -14.32
CA ASP A 74 -5.89 3.38 -15.53
C ASP A 74 -5.34 2.73 -16.80
N TYR A 75 -4.02 2.54 -16.83
CA TYR A 75 -3.34 1.99 -17.97
C TYR A 75 -3.86 0.61 -18.34
N ILE A 76 -4.17 -0.25 -17.35
CA ILE A 76 -4.77 -1.57 -17.59
C ILE A 76 -6.09 -1.44 -18.37
N LEU A 77 -7.01 -0.56 -17.95
CA LEU A 77 -8.29 -0.37 -18.62
C LEU A 77 -8.12 0.21 -20.03
N GLU A 78 -7.19 1.16 -20.19
CA GLU A 78 -6.85 1.73 -21.49
C GLU A 78 -6.28 0.68 -22.46
N GLN A 79 -5.38 -0.18 -21.98
CA GLN A 79 -4.82 -1.26 -22.80
C GLN A 79 -5.88 -2.26 -23.24
N VAL A 80 -6.80 -2.65 -22.35
CA VAL A 80 -7.91 -3.55 -22.71
C VAL A 80 -8.78 -2.93 -23.80
N ALA A 81 -9.03 -1.62 -23.74
CA ALA A 81 -9.82 -0.91 -24.75
C ALA A 81 -9.19 -0.96 -26.15
N GLN A 82 -7.89 -1.24 -26.28
CA GLN A 82 -7.22 -1.35 -27.59
C GLN A 82 -7.61 -2.60 -28.36
N PHE A 83 -8.09 -3.65 -27.69
CA PHE A 83 -8.39 -4.94 -28.33
C PHE A 83 -9.77 -5.51 -27.98
N ILE A 84 -10.44 -5.02 -26.93
CA ILE A 84 -11.84 -5.31 -26.62
C ILE A 84 -12.55 -3.99 -26.35
N THR A 85 -13.47 -3.61 -27.24
CA THR A 85 -14.36 -2.46 -27.00
C THR A 85 -15.35 -2.79 -25.87
N TYR A 86 -15.70 -1.81 -25.04
CA TYR A 86 -16.66 -1.97 -23.95
C TYR A 86 -17.37 -0.64 -23.68
N ASP A 87 -18.55 -0.69 -23.05
CA ASP A 87 -19.30 0.50 -22.65
C ASP A 87 -18.92 0.98 -21.25
N ALA A 88 -18.60 0.05 -20.37
CA ALA A 88 -18.02 0.32 -19.06
C ALA A 88 -17.07 -0.82 -18.67
N ALA A 89 -16.15 -0.51 -17.77
CA ALA A 89 -15.22 -1.50 -17.22
C ALA A 89 -14.83 -1.12 -15.80
N CYS A 90 -14.55 -2.09 -14.95
CA CYS A 90 -13.94 -1.86 -13.64
C CYS A 90 -12.88 -2.88 -13.29
N LEU A 91 -12.01 -2.46 -12.37
CA LEU A 91 -11.03 -3.30 -11.70
C LEU A 91 -11.42 -3.43 -10.24
N MET A 92 -11.33 -4.65 -9.74
CA MET A 92 -11.57 -4.99 -8.36
C MET A 92 -10.35 -5.66 -7.77
N LEU A 93 -10.08 -5.39 -6.50
CA LEU A 93 -9.05 -6.10 -5.74
C LEU A 93 -9.69 -7.02 -4.73
N VAL A 94 -9.05 -8.17 -4.56
CA VAL A 94 -9.43 -9.17 -3.59
C VAL A 94 -8.48 -9.13 -2.41
N HIS A 95 -9.03 -9.01 -1.20
CA HIS A 95 -8.28 -9.06 0.04
C HIS A 95 -9.10 -9.80 1.11
N GLU A 96 -8.54 -10.87 1.66
CA GLU A 96 -9.17 -11.69 2.72
C GLU A 96 -10.62 -12.11 2.39
N GLY A 97 -10.85 -12.56 1.15
CA GLY A 97 -12.18 -12.98 0.67
C GLY A 97 -13.16 -11.83 0.41
N ASN A 98 -12.75 -10.58 0.60
CA ASN A 98 -13.52 -9.40 0.26
C ASN A 98 -13.04 -8.81 -1.07
N VAL A 99 -13.99 -8.35 -1.87
CA VAL A 99 -13.76 -7.72 -3.15
C VAL A 99 -14.17 -6.26 -3.06
N ARG A 100 -13.30 -5.35 -3.51
CA ARG A 100 -13.59 -3.91 -3.60
C ARG A 100 -13.31 -3.42 -5.01
N VAL A 101 -14.17 -2.55 -5.51
CA VAL A 101 -13.90 -1.81 -6.75
C VAL A 101 -12.82 -0.76 -6.46
N VAL A 102 -11.74 -0.77 -7.25
CA VAL A 102 -10.63 0.19 -7.11
C VAL A 102 -10.50 1.15 -8.29
N ARG A 103 -11.00 0.75 -9.47
CA ARG A 103 -10.98 1.59 -10.67
C ARG A 103 -12.21 1.32 -11.52
N TRP A 104 -12.71 2.32 -12.22
CA TRP A 104 -13.86 2.16 -13.11
C TRP A 104 -13.88 3.21 -14.23
N TYR A 105 -14.52 2.85 -15.33
CA TYR A 105 -14.70 3.69 -16.52
C TYR A 105 -16.12 3.50 -17.10
N GLY A 106 -16.69 4.55 -17.69
CA GLY A 106 -17.93 4.48 -18.47
C GLY A 106 -19.25 4.44 -17.68
N TYR A 107 -19.28 3.92 -16.45
CA TYR A 107 -20.51 3.73 -15.66
C TYR A 107 -21.33 5.01 -15.42
N ALA A 108 -20.69 6.15 -15.16
CA ALA A 108 -21.39 7.42 -14.93
C ALA A 108 -22.19 7.88 -16.18
N ARG A 109 -21.65 7.63 -17.39
CA ARG A 109 -22.32 7.96 -18.66
C ARG A 109 -23.56 7.08 -18.90
N ARG A 110 -23.65 5.95 -18.21
CA ARG A 110 -24.76 4.99 -18.27
C ARG A 110 -25.79 5.17 -17.14
N GLY A 111 -25.67 6.23 -16.35
CA GLY A 111 -26.60 6.53 -15.26
C GLY A 111 -26.41 5.64 -14.02
N THR A 112 -25.29 4.93 -13.91
CA THR A 112 -24.96 4.19 -12.68
C THR A 112 -24.62 5.16 -11.57
N ALA A 113 -25.23 4.98 -10.39
CA ALA A 113 -25.05 5.86 -9.24
C ALA A 113 -23.58 5.87 -8.75
N PRO A 114 -23.08 7.00 -8.21
CA PRO A 114 -21.71 7.13 -7.70
C PRO A 114 -21.31 6.08 -6.65
N GLY A 115 -22.29 5.52 -5.92
CA GLY A 115 -22.09 4.48 -4.92
C GLY A 115 -21.64 3.11 -5.46
N PHE A 116 -21.54 2.93 -6.79
CA PHE A 116 -20.95 1.71 -7.39
C PHE A 116 -19.51 1.46 -6.93
N ALA A 117 -18.74 2.54 -6.71
CA ALA A 117 -17.35 2.47 -6.24
C ALA A 117 -17.19 2.14 -4.74
N LEU A 118 -18.27 2.20 -3.95
CA LEU A 118 -18.20 2.06 -2.49
C LEU A 118 -18.64 0.68 -1.99
N LYS A 119 -18.94 -0.25 -2.89
CA LYS A 119 -19.42 -1.58 -2.50
C LYS A 119 -18.25 -2.52 -2.27
N THR A 120 -18.19 -3.05 -1.05
CA THR A 120 -17.41 -4.24 -0.71
C THR A 120 -18.37 -5.42 -0.64
N PHE A 121 -17.98 -6.55 -1.21
CA PHE A 121 -18.76 -7.79 -1.19
C PHE A 121 -17.84 -8.97 -0.87
N ASN A 122 -18.38 -9.98 -0.20
CA ASN A 122 -17.65 -11.24 -0.02
C ASN A 122 -17.69 -12.03 -1.33
N ILE A 123 -16.59 -12.69 -1.69
CA ILE A 123 -16.54 -13.57 -2.87
C ILE A 123 -17.65 -14.63 -2.80
N SER A 124 -17.93 -15.15 -1.60
CA SER A 124 -18.91 -16.21 -1.37
C SER A 124 -20.36 -15.78 -1.63
N ASP A 125 -20.63 -14.48 -1.62
CA ASP A 125 -21.98 -13.93 -1.81
C ASP A 125 -22.32 -13.75 -3.29
N VAL A 126 -21.32 -13.84 -4.18
CA VAL A 126 -21.48 -13.59 -5.61
C VAL A 126 -21.02 -14.83 -6.39
N PRO A 127 -21.95 -15.62 -6.96
CA PRO A 127 -21.64 -16.89 -7.62
C PRO A 127 -20.57 -16.77 -8.72
N GLU A 128 -20.59 -15.68 -9.47
CA GLU A 128 -19.60 -15.32 -10.49
C GLU A 128 -18.18 -15.29 -9.92
N LEU A 129 -17.99 -14.61 -8.78
CA LEU A 129 -16.68 -14.42 -8.16
C LEU A 129 -16.21 -15.71 -7.50
N GLN A 130 -17.12 -16.45 -6.86
CA GLN A 130 -16.82 -17.76 -6.28
C GLN A 130 -16.36 -18.75 -7.36
N ALA A 131 -17.01 -18.75 -8.53
CA ALA A 131 -16.59 -19.59 -9.65
C ALA A 131 -15.18 -19.21 -10.12
N MET A 132 -14.92 -17.92 -10.32
CA MET A 132 -13.59 -17.41 -10.71
C MET A 132 -12.49 -17.73 -9.70
N ASP A 133 -12.79 -17.67 -8.39
CA ASP A 133 -11.84 -18.07 -7.34
C ASP A 133 -11.54 -19.57 -7.39
N THR A 134 -12.56 -20.39 -7.66
CA THR A 134 -12.46 -21.84 -7.67
C THR A 134 -11.74 -22.39 -8.92
N ASN A 135 -12.13 -21.96 -10.11
CA ASN A 135 -11.62 -22.51 -11.37
C ASN A 135 -10.57 -21.62 -12.06
N GLY A 136 -10.49 -20.34 -11.73
CA GLY A 136 -9.58 -19.39 -12.37
C GLY A 136 -9.93 -19.05 -13.82
N GLU A 137 -11.14 -19.35 -14.27
CA GLU A 137 -11.61 -19.12 -15.64
C GLU A 137 -12.43 -17.83 -15.74
N PRO A 138 -12.46 -17.16 -16.92
CA PRO A 138 -13.36 -16.04 -17.15
C PRO A 138 -14.82 -16.42 -17.02
N TRP A 139 -15.63 -15.48 -16.56
CA TRP A 139 -17.07 -15.59 -16.56
C TRP A 139 -17.69 -14.77 -17.69
N LEU A 140 -18.37 -15.45 -18.60
CA LEU A 140 -18.98 -14.84 -19.78
C LEU A 140 -20.51 -14.94 -19.70
N VAL A 141 -21.16 -13.79 -19.76
CA VAL A 141 -22.62 -13.66 -19.91
C VAL A 141 -22.90 -12.96 -21.24
N PRO A 142 -23.18 -13.72 -22.32
CA PRO A 142 -23.45 -13.13 -23.63
C PRO A 142 -24.69 -12.24 -23.60
N ASP A 143 -25.78 -12.72 -22.97
CA ASP A 143 -27.03 -11.99 -22.85
C ASP A 143 -27.62 -12.09 -21.43
N ALA A 144 -27.52 -10.99 -20.69
CA ALA A 144 -28.01 -10.82 -19.32
C ALA A 144 -29.54 -10.92 -19.19
N SER A 145 -30.29 -10.76 -20.29
CA SER A 145 -31.76 -10.89 -20.26
C SER A 145 -32.23 -12.35 -20.22
N THR A 146 -31.39 -13.26 -20.71
CA THR A 146 -31.69 -14.71 -20.77
C THR A 146 -30.86 -15.53 -19.80
N TYR A 147 -29.84 -14.94 -19.17
CA TYR A 147 -28.92 -15.65 -18.29
C TYR A 147 -29.45 -15.71 -16.84
N ASN A 148 -29.70 -16.91 -16.34
CA ASN A 148 -30.01 -17.16 -14.93
C ASN A 148 -28.76 -17.82 -14.31
N PRO A 149 -28.14 -17.30 -13.24
CA PRO A 149 -28.67 -16.37 -12.23
C PRO A 149 -28.18 -14.92 -12.33
N TRP A 150 -28.29 -14.27 -13.50
CA TRP A 150 -27.86 -12.87 -13.59
C TRP A 150 -28.72 -11.94 -12.72
N ILE A 151 -28.10 -11.30 -11.74
CA ILE A 151 -28.76 -10.34 -10.84
C ILE A 151 -28.30 -8.93 -11.22
N HIS A 152 -29.24 -8.11 -11.69
CA HIS A 152 -28.95 -6.71 -11.98
C HIS A 152 -28.79 -5.92 -10.67
N GLY A 153 -27.61 -5.35 -10.46
CA GLY A 153 -27.38 -4.37 -9.41
C GLY A 153 -28.15 -3.06 -9.63
N HIS A 154 -28.33 -2.28 -8.56
CA HIS A 154 -28.85 -0.91 -8.67
C HIS A 154 -27.98 -0.09 -9.64
N GLY A 155 -28.59 0.42 -10.72
CA GLY A 155 -27.90 1.22 -11.73
C GLY A 155 -27.23 0.43 -12.87
N THR A 156 -27.27 -0.92 -12.86
CA THR A 156 -26.63 -1.74 -13.93
C THR A 156 -27.64 -2.48 -14.82
N ARG A 157 -28.92 -2.09 -14.81
CA ARG A 157 -29.98 -2.65 -15.70
C ARG A 157 -29.70 -2.48 -17.20
N TRP A 158 -28.85 -1.53 -17.54
CA TRP A 158 -28.42 -1.27 -18.91
C TRP A 158 -27.44 -2.33 -19.42
N VAL A 159 -26.76 -3.08 -18.53
CA VAL A 159 -25.82 -4.14 -18.91
C VAL A 159 -26.59 -5.28 -19.56
N LYS A 160 -26.25 -5.59 -20.82
CA LYS A 160 -26.84 -6.65 -21.63
C LYS A 160 -25.85 -7.76 -21.96
N SER A 161 -24.56 -7.46 -21.98
CA SER A 161 -23.50 -8.45 -22.11
C SER A 161 -22.40 -8.12 -21.10
N HIS A 162 -21.87 -9.14 -20.46
CA HIS A 162 -20.89 -9.01 -19.39
C HIS A 162 -19.79 -10.05 -19.55
N LEU A 163 -18.55 -9.61 -19.30
CA LEU A 163 -17.38 -10.46 -19.29
C LEU A 163 -16.48 -10.05 -18.14
N SER A 164 -16.17 -10.99 -17.25
CA SER A 164 -15.19 -10.80 -16.20
C SER A 164 -14.12 -11.87 -16.26
N ALA A 165 -12.94 -11.54 -15.74
CA ALA A 165 -11.83 -12.48 -15.69
C ALA A 165 -10.96 -12.27 -14.45
N PRO A 166 -10.46 -13.37 -13.85
CA PRO A 166 -9.66 -13.31 -12.64
C PRO A 166 -8.22 -12.91 -12.91
N ILE A 167 -7.70 -12.01 -12.09
CA ILE A 167 -6.29 -11.67 -11.99
C ILE A 167 -5.70 -12.54 -10.87
N ARG A 168 -4.85 -13.49 -11.25
CA ARG A 168 -4.22 -14.43 -10.31
C ARG A 168 -2.71 -14.23 -10.28
N ILE A 169 -2.17 -14.00 -9.09
CA ILE A 169 -0.73 -13.92 -8.86
C ILE A 169 -0.33 -15.15 -8.05
N LYS A 170 0.61 -15.94 -8.56
CA LYS A 170 1.10 -17.18 -7.91
C LYS A 170 -0.03 -18.15 -7.51
N GLY A 171 -1.09 -18.20 -8.33
CA GLY A 171 -2.26 -19.07 -8.10
C GLY A 171 -3.32 -18.50 -7.15
N THR A 172 -3.07 -17.37 -6.50
CA THR A 172 -4.06 -16.70 -5.62
C THR A 172 -4.86 -15.67 -6.41
N LEU A 173 -6.19 -15.65 -6.24
CA LEU A 173 -7.04 -14.59 -6.79
C LEU A 173 -6.73 -13.26 -6.06
N THR A 174 -6.14 -12.31 -6.78
CA THR A 174 -5.74 -11.01 -6.23
C THR A 174 -6.58 -9.85 -6.78
N GLY A 175 -7.22 -10.04 -7.93
CA GLY A 175 -8.10 -9.04 -8.51
C GLY A 175 -9.00 -9.61 -9.59
N ILE A 176 -9.88 -8.76 -10.09
CA ILE A 176 -10.88 -9.11 -11.10
C ILE A 176 -11.01 -7.92 -12.04
N ILE A 177 -11.03 -8.17 -13.35
CA ILE A 177 -11.42 -7.18 -14.34
C ILE A 177 -12.79 -7.54 -14.88
N GLN A 178 -13.65 -6.54 -15.01
CA GLN A 178 -15.00 -6.67 -15.52
C GLN A 178 -15.21 -5.69 -16.67
N LEU A 179 -15.83 -6.17 -17.74
CA LEU A 179 -16.23 -5.45 -18.93
C LEU A 179 -17.74 -5.60 -19.13
N ASP A 180 -18.42 -4.48 -19.38
CA ASP A 180 -19.87 -4.43 -19.58
C ASP A 180 -20.21 -3.79 -20.93
N SER A 181 -21.24 -4.31 -21.58
CA SER A 181 -21.85 -3.72 -22.77
C SER A 181 -23.37 -3.61 -22.64
N ALA A 182 -23.92 -2.52 -23.20
CA ALA A 182 -25.34 -2.32 -23.39
C ALA A 182 -25.91 -3.14 -24.57
N THR A 183 -25.05 -3.80 -25.34
CA THR A 183 -25.43 -4.61 -26.49
C THR A 183 -25.44 -6.09 -26.10
N PRO A 184 -26.56 -6.82 -26.26
CA PRO A 184 -26.59 -8.26 -25.99
C PRO A 184 -25.70 -9.01 -26.99
N ASN A 185 -25.16 -10.14 -26.56
CA ASN A 185 -24.24 -11.01 -27.32
C ASN A 185 -22.96 -10.32 -27.82
N PHE A 186 -22.60 -9.19 -27.20
CA PHE A 186 -21.40 -8.43 -27.56
C PHE A 186 -20.14 -9.19 -27.17
N PHE A 187 -20.05 -9.65 -25.92
CA PHE A 187 -18.97 -10.50 -25.49
C PHE A 187 -19.20 -11.96 -25.89
N ASN A 188 -18.12 -12.63 -26.27
CA ASN A 188 -18.12 -14.02 -26.69
C ASN A 188 -16.81 -14.69 -26.25
N GLN A 189 -16.66 -15.99 -26.51
CA GLN A 189 -15.49 -16.75 -26.08
C GLN A 189 -14.16 -16.20 -26.61
N LYS A 190 -14.14 -15.59 -27.81
CA LYS A 190 -12.93 -14.97 -28.35
C LYS A 190 -12.50 -13.78 -27.48
N HIS A 191 -13.45 -12.95 -27.03
CA HIS A 191 -13.17 -11.85 -26.10
C HIS A 191 -12.67 -12.37 -24.75
N ALA A 192 -13.28 -13.43 -24.21
CA ALA A 192 -12.83 -14.08 -22.97
C ALA A 192 -11.36 -14.56 -23.09
N ASN A 193 -11.03 -15.26 -24.18
CA ASN A 193 -9.68 -15.75 -24.42
C ASN A 193 -8.65 -14.62 -24.59
N MET A 194 -9.03 -13.52 -25.25
CA MET A 194 -8.17 -12.33 -25.38
C MET A 194 -7.91 -11.70 -24.02
N LEU A 195 -8.96 -11.53 -23.22
CA LEU A 195 -8.87 -10.94 -21.89
C LEU A 195 -7.99 -11.78 -20.95
N SER A 196 -8.17 -13.10 -20.92
CA SER A 196 -7.33 -14.01 -20.12
C SER A 196 -5.85 -13.90 -20.48
N ARG A 197 -5.53 -13.87 -21.78
CA ARG A 197 -4.14 -13.76 -22.25
C ARG A 197 -3.51 -12.45 -21.81
N PHE A 198 -4.24 -11.35 -21.90
CA PHE A 198 -3.77 -10.05 -21.43
C PHE A 198 -3.55 -10.05 -19.92
N ILE A 199 -4.49 -10.57 -19.14
CA ILE A 199 -4.36 -10.64 -17.67
C ILE A 199 -3.19 -11.52 -17.25
N TYR A 200 -3.00 -12.67 -17.91
CA TYR A 200 -1.87 -13.54 -17.62
C TYR A 200 -0.53 -12.82 -17.79
N GLN A 201 -0.38 -12.01 -18.85
CA GLN A 201 0.81 -11.20 -19.07
C GLN A 201 0.93 -10.08 -18.02
N ALA A 202 -0.17 -9.40 -17.69
CA ALA A 202 -0.19 -8.35 -16.67
C ALA A 202 0.17 -8.89 -15.28
N ALA A 203 -0.33 -10.07 -14.91
CA ALA A 203 -0.06 -10.71 -13.63
C ALA A 203 1.41 -11.13 -13.49
N ILE A 204 2.06 -11.57 -14.58
CA ILE A 204 3.51 -11.86 -14.60
C ILE A 204 4.33 -10.58 -14.42
N ALA A 205 3.92 -9.47 -15.04
CA ALA A 205 4.65 -8.22 -14.94
C ALA A 205 4.57 -7.57 -13.54
N VAL A 206 3.54 -7.89 -12.77
CA VAL A 206 3.28 -7.33 -11.44
C VAL A 206 3.71 -8.28 -10.30
N GLY A 207 3.84 -9.59 -10.55
CA GLY A 207 4.11 -10.63 -9.54
C GLY A 207 5.57 -10.98 -9.31
#